data_AF-A0A3R6JTG5-F1
#
_entry.id   AF-A0A3R6JTG5-F1
#
_cell.length_a   1.000
_cell.length_b   1.000
_cell.length_c   1.000
_cell.angle_alpha   90.00
_cell.angle_beta   90.00
_cell.angle_gamma   90.00
#
_symmetry.space_group_name_H-M   'P 1'
#
loop_
_entity.id
_entity.type
_entity.pdbx_description
1 polymer ?
#
loop_
_entity_poly.entity_id
_entity_poly.type
_entity_poly.pdbx_seq_one_letter_code
_entity_poly.pdbx_strand_id
1 'polypeptide(L)'
;MGNILKLTSPLPPSVNHYTSVRTIMKNGKPMAMVYETKEAKDYKKKFKKIIEEQVKLQNWDLEVNSTQHFNIDAVFYFDRIDKDCANYEKCLDDTITETQLIWKDDNVALFRPQRIYYDSENPRIELTIYPVDYIGVFNNASQLDEFKSHCIGCKRYKRNCSLLKKAIEGRIQSEINNGECNKFSQIND
;
A
#
# COMPACT_ATOMS: atom_id res chain seq x y z
N MET A 1 1.46 -19.49 -7.85
CA MET A 1 2.48 -18.49 -7.48
C MET A 1 1.89 -17.16 -7.84
N GLY A 2 1.69 -16.28 -6.86
CA GLY A 2 0.97 -15.02 -7.04
C GLY A 2 1.73 -14.05 -7.95
N ASN A 3 1.04 -13.01 -8.42
CA ASN A 3 1.65 -11.92 -9.16
C ASN A 3 2.68 -11.22 -8.27
N ILE A 4 3.96 -11.32 -8.64
CA ILE A 4 5.09 -10.72 -7.94
C ILE A 4 5.72 -9.71 -8.90
N LEU A 5 5.89 -8.46 -8.44
CA LEU A 5 6.60 -7.41 -9.17
C LEU A 5 7.91 -7.11 -8.45
N LYS A 6 9.02 -7.18 -9.20
CA LYS A 6 10.34 -6.80 -8.71
C LYS A 6 10.74 -5.45 -9.25
N LEU A 7 11.17 -4.53 -8.39
CA LEU A 7 11.66 -3.22 -8.78
C LEU A 7 13.05 -2.97 -8.19
N THR A 8 13.88 -2.23 -8.91
CA THR A 8 15.12 -1.69 -8.36
C THR A 8 15.05 -0.17 -8.45
N SER A 9 14.90 0.48 -7.31
CA SER A 9 14.86 1.93 -7.21
C SER A 9 16.27 2.48 -6.93
N PRO A 10 16.65 3.63 -7.50
CA PRO A 10 17.74 4.42 -6.92
C PRO A 10 17.36 4.85 -5.49
N LEU A 11 18.34 5.31 -4.68
CA LEU A 11 17.98 5.88 -3.38
C LEU A 11 17.11 7.15 -3.56
N PRO A 12 15.94 7.23 -2.92
CA PRO A 12 15.16 8.46 -2.86
C PRO A 12 15.89 9.53 -2.05
N PRO A 13 15.49 10.81 -2.14
CA PRO A 13 15.81 11.75 -1.07
C PRO A 13 15.18 11.27 0.25
N SER A 14 15.90 11.44 1.36
CA SER A 14 15.30 11.23 2.70
C SER A 14 14.14 12.20 2.92
N VAL A 15 13.22 11.88 3.84
CA VAL A 15 12.06 12.73 4.18
C VAL A 15 12.41 14.21 4.42
N ASN A 16 13.58 14.50 5.01
CA ASN A 16 14.06 15.86 5.27
C ASN A 16 14.42 16.64 4.00
N HIS A 17 14.75 15.93 2.91
CA HIS A 17 15.05 16.47 1.59
C HIS A 17 13.90 16.25 0.60
N TYR A 18 12.83 15.57 1.04
CA TYR A 18 11.68 15.25 0.21
C TYR A 18 10.76 16.47 0.02
N THR A 19 10.45 17.15 1.12
CA THR A 19 9.61 18.35 1.12
C THR A 19 10.33 19.54 1.72
N SER A 20 9.91 20.73 1.31
CA SER A 20 10.38 22.00 1.86
C SER A 20 9.18 22.92 2.09
N VAL A 21 9.37 23.94 2.92
CA VAL A 21 8.33 24.90 3.28
C VAL A 21 8.72 26.26 2.73
N ARG A 22 7.76 26.94 2.10
CA ARG A 22 7.89 28.35 1.74
C ARG A 22 6.69 29.14 2.26
N THR A 23 6.92 30.40 2.62
CA THR A 23 5.83 31.31 2.99
C THR A 23 5.19 31.86 1.73
N ILE A 24 3.86 31.77 1.66
CA ILE A 24 3.04 32.40 0.62
C ILE A 24 2.06 33.38 1.26
N MET A 25 1.74 34.47 0.58
CA MET A 25 0.69 35.38 1.01
C MET A 25 -0.65 34.91 0.44
N LYS A 26 -1.62 34.57 1.30
CA LYS A 26 -2.98 34.22 0.91
C LYS A 26 -3.96 35.14 1.64
N ASN A 27 -4.75 35.92 0.90
CA ASN A 27 -5.67 36.92 1.45
C ASN A 27 -5.00 37.91 2.42
N GLY A 28 -3.78 38.36 2.09
CA GLY A 28 -3.02 39.28 2.94
C GLY A 28 -2.42 38.67 4.22
N LYS A 29 -2.57 37.35 4.44
CA LYS A 29 -1.99 36.64 5.58
C LYS A 29 -0.86 35.70 5.13
N PRO A 30 0.28 35.66 5.84
CA PRO A 30 1.33 34.69 5.55
C PRO A 30 0.87 33.28 5.93
N MET A 31 1.07 32.33 5.02
CA MET A 31 0.79 30.91 5.22
C MET A 31 2.00 30.07 4.80
N ALA A 32 2.29 29.02 5.56
CA ALA A 32 3.26 28.01 5.17
C ALA A 32 2.67 27.12 4.06
N MET A 33 3.39 26.97 2.95
CA MET A 33 3.10 26.03 1.88
C MET A 33 4.21 24.99 1.81
N VAL A 34 3.85 23.72 2.04
CA VAL A 34 4.73 22.58 1.81
C VAL A 34 4.76 22.28 0.31
N TYR A 35 5.95 22.04 -0.23
CA TYR A 35 6.13 21.65 -1.63
C TYR A 35 7.25 20.62 -1.75
N GLU A 36 7.19 19.78 -2.77
CA GLU A 36 8.24 18.82 -3.08
C GLU A 36 9.49 19.52 -3.63
N THR A 37 10.66 19.07 -3.17
CA THR A 37 11.94 19.58 -3.65
C THR A 37 12.21 19.17 -5.10
N LYS A 38 13.18 19.83 -5.76
CA LYS A 38 13.61 19.45 -7.11
C LYS A 38 14.17 18.03 -7.13
N GLU A 39 14.96 17.67 -6.13
CA GLU A 39 15.54 16.33 -5.97
C GLU A 39 14.47 15.24 -5.93
N ALA A 40 13.41 15.45 -5.13
CA ALA A 40 12.26 14.56 -5.07
C ALA A 40 11.56 14.39 -6.42
N LYS A 41 11.33 15.49 -7.14
CA LYS A 41 10.69 15.46 -8.46
C LYS A 41 11.54 14.73 -9.50
N ASP A 42 12.86 14.96 -9.48
CA ASP A 42 13.80 14.31 -10.40
C ASP A 42 13.90 12.80 -10.11
N TYR A 43 13.92 12.40 -8.84
CA TYR A 43 13.83 11.00 -8.42
C TYR A 43 12.51 10.37 -8.88
N LYS A 44 11.36 10.99 -8.54
CA LYS A 44 10.02 10.52 -8.92
C LYS A 44 9.92 10.27 -10.42
N LYS A 45 10.36 11.23 -11.23
CA LYS A 45 10.34 11.11 -12.70
C LYS A 45 11.15 9.92 -13.21
N LYS A 46 12.32 9.64 -12.61
CA LYS A 46 13.15 8.49 -13.01
C LYS A 46 12.51 7.18 -12.58
N PHE A 47 12.09 7.08 -11.33
CA PHE A 47 11.59 5.84 -10.78
C PHE A 47 10.21 5.45 -11.36
N LYS A 48 9.34 6.40 -11.67
CA LYS A 48 8.09 6.13 -12.42
C LYS A 48 8.32 5.40 -13.73
N LYS A 49 9.34 5.81 -14.50
CA LYS A 49 9.68 5.12 -15.75
C LYS A 49 10.09 3.67 -15.52
N ILE A 50 10.91 3.44 -14.48
CA ILE A 50 11.32 2.08 -14.09
C ILE A 50 10.07 1.25 -13.73
N ILE A 51 9.13 1.80 -12.96
CA ILE A 51 7.89 1.11 -12.60
C ILE A 51 7.08 0.77 -13.86
N GLU A 52 6.82 1.75 -14.73
CA GLU A 52 6.07 1.56 -15.97
C GLU A 52 6.69 0.49 -16.88
N GLU A 53 8.02 0.46 -16.98
CA GLU A 53 8.77 -0.54 -17.74
C GLU A 53 8.66 -1.92 -17.08
N GLN A 54 8.89 -2.03 -15.78
CA GLN A 54 8.89 -3.32 -15.08
C GLN A 54 7.49 -3.94 -14.98
N VAL A 55 6.44 -3.13 -14.80
CA VAL A 55 5.04 -3.59 -14.84
C VAL A 55 4.75 -4.27 -16.17
N LYS A 56 5.20 -3.69 -17.29
CA LYS A 56 5.04 -4.27 -18.63
C LYS A 56 5.90 -5.52 -18.82
N LEU A 57 7.18 -5.44 -18.48
CA LEU A 57 8.14 -6.52 -18.68
C LEU A 57 7.80 -7.78 -17.88
N GLN A 58 7.27 -7.62 -16.67
CA GLN A 58 6.91 -8.72 -15.78
C GLN A 58 5.45 -9.16 -15.93
N ASN A 59 4.71 -8.59 -16.89
CA ASN A 59 3.29 -8.86 -17.12
C ASN A 59 2.45 -8.73 -15.84
N TRP A 60 2.67 -7.65 -15.08
CA TRP A 60 1.85 -7.36 -13.92
C TRP A 60 0.45 -6.93 -14.36
N ASP A 61 -0.53 -7.78 -14.11
CA ASP A 61 -1.90 -7.66 -14.64
C ASP A 61 -2.99 -7.63 -13.56
N LEU A 62 -2.62 -7.43 -12.29
CA LEU A 62 -3.60 -7.27 -11.21
C LEU A 62 -4.44 -6.01 -11.41
N GLU A 63 -5.76 -6.17 -11.31
CA GLU A 63 -6.67 -5.03 -11.34
C GLU A 63 -6.50 -4.16 -10.09
N VAL A 64 -6.22 -2.89 -10.33
CA VAL A 64 -6.01 -1.88 -9.29
C VAL A 64 -7.34 -1.57 -8.59
N ASN A 65 -7.43 -1.96 -7.32
CA ASN A 65 -8.59 -1.70 -6.45
C ASN A 65 -8.15 -1.02 -5.13
N SER A 66 -9.12 -0.63 -4.30
CA SER A 66 -8.88 0.16 -3.08
C SER A 66 -8.77 -0.67 -1.80
N THR A 67 -8.84 -2.00 -1.88
CA THR A 67 -8.94 -2.89 -0.71
C THR A 67 -7.87 -3.97 -0.68
N GLN A 68 -7.22 -4.24 -1.81
CA GLN A 68 -6.11 -5.18 -1.90
C GLN A 68 -4.87 -4.57 -1.26
N HIS A 69 -4.40 -5.18 -0.18
CA HIS A 69 -3.10 -4.84 0.41
C HIS A 69 -1.97 -5.54 -0.30
N PHE A 70 -0.79 -4.92 -0.28
CA PHE A 70 0.42 -5.44 -0.89
C PHE A 70 1.55 -5.46 0.13
N ASN A 71 2.23 -6.59 0.23
CA ASN A 71 3.52 -6.64 0.89
C ASN A 71 4.56 -6.01 -0.02
N ILE A 72 5.44 -5.19 0.56
CA ILE A 72 6.58 -4.59 -0.13
C ILE A 72 7.83 -4.97 0.65
N ASP A 73 8.51 -6.01 0.19
CA ASP A 73 9.78 -6.42 0.77
C ASP A 73 10.91 -5.59 0.20
N ALA A 74 11.55 -4.80 1.08
CA ALA A 74 12.59 -3.87 0.69
C ALA A 74 13.95 -4.31 1.24
N VAL A 75 14.92 -4.45 0.33
CA VAL A 75 16.34 -4.61 0.66
C VAL A 75 17.06 -3.31 0.31
N PHE A 76 17.63 -2.67 1.32
CA PHE A 76 18.33 -1.40 1.18
C PHE A 76 19.82 -1.63 0.97
N TYR A 77 20.40 -0.90 0.02
CA TYR A 77 21.83 -0.79 -0.20
C TYR A 77 22.20 0.69 -0.07
N PHE A 78 22.58 1.11 1.12
CA PHE A 78 22.93 2.50 1.39
C PHE A 78 24.36 2.81 1.00
N ASP A 79 24.62 4.04 0.56
CA ASP A 79 25.96 4.55 0.28
C ASP A 79 26.87 4.64 1.53
N ARG A 80 26.29 4.75 2.73
CA ARG A 80 27.00 4.85 4.00
C ARG A 80 26.15 4.37 5.18
N ILE A 81 26.81 4.20 6.32
CA ILE A 81 26.17 3.96 7.63
C ILE A 81 25.35 5.18 8.11
N ASP A 82 24.61 5.01 9.20
CA ASP A 82 23.79 6.06 9.86
C ASP A 82 22.63 6.59 9.00
N LYS A 83 22.06 5.72 8.14
CA LYS A 83 20.84 5.98 7.38
C LYS A 83 19.69 5.12 7.91
N ASP A 84 18.51 5.73 8.00
CA ASP A 84 17.28 5.08 8.44
C ASP A 84 16.37 4.79 7.25
N CYS A 85 15.98 3.52 7.09
CA CYS A 85 15.06 3.06 6.06
C CYS A 85 13.71 3.78 6.06
N ALA A 86 13.16 4.13 7.23
CA ALA A 86 11.85 4.77 7.33
C ALA A 86 11.84 6.16 6.66
N ASN A 87 12.98 6.84 6.60
CA ASN A 87 13.10 8.14 5.93
C ASN A 87 12.95 8.07 4.41
N TYR A 88 13.11 6.88 3.81
CA TYR A 88 13.07 6.69 2.36
C TYR A 88 11.72 6.13 1.89
N GLU A 89 11.00 5.44 2.78
CA GLU A 89 9.69 4.82 2.53
C GLU A 89 8.69 5.79 1.93
N LYS A 90 8.49 6.96 2.56
CA LYS A 90 7.44 7.89 2.11
C LYS A 90 7.61 8.34 0.66
N CYS A 91 8.85 8.62 0.25
CA CYS A 91 9.11 9.05 -1.13
C CYS A 91 8.95 7.88 -2.12
N LEU A 92 9.33 6.64 -1.73
CA LEU A 92 9.09 5.44 -2.54
C LEU A 92 7.60 5.23 -2.78
N ASP A 93 6.82 5.18 -1.70
CA ASP A 93 5.40 4.86 -1.75
C ASP A 93 4.61 5.93 -2.50
N ASP A 94 4.88 7.23 -2.25
CA ASP A 94 4.27 8.31 -3.01
C ASP A 94 4.59 8.20 -4.51
N THR A 95 5.82 7.82 -4.86
CA THR A 95 6.21 7.65 -6.27
C THR A 95 5.45 6.50 -6.94
N ILE A 96 5.31 5.38 -6.25
CA ILE A 96 4.57 4.21 -6.75
C ILE A 96 3.08 4.55 -6.88
N THR A 97 2.49 5.16 -5.85
CA THR A 97 1.09 5.59 -5.83
C THR A 97 0.77 6.53 -6.99
N GLU A 98 1.66 7.47 -7.31
CA GLU A 98 1.45 8.40 -8.43
C GLU A 98 1.39 7.72 -9.81
N THR A 99 1.88 6.48 -9.96
CA THR A 99 1.70 5.72 -11.21
C THR A 99 0.29 5.14 -11.33
N GLN A 100 -0.36 4.86 -10.20
CA GLN A 100 -1.63 4.14 -10.10
C GLN A 100 -1.65 2.78 -10.83
N LEU A 101 -0.48 2.17 -11.08
CA LEU A 101 -0.35 0.90 -11.79
C LEU A 101 -0.40 -0.32 -10.87
N ILE A 102 -0.14 -0.14 -9.58
CA ILE A 102 -0.08 -1.22 -8.59
C ILE A 102 -1.23 -1.09 -7.58
N TRP A 103 -1.41 0.11 -7.03
CA TRP A 103 -2.51 0.47 -6.13
C TRP A 103 -2.94 1.92 -6.38
N LYS A 104 -4.10 2.32 -5.83
CA LYS A 104 -4.64 3.69 -5.97
C LYS A 104 -4.05 4.70 -5.00
N ASP A 105 -3.74 4.25 -3.80
CA ASP A 105 -3.33 5.03 -2.63
C ASP A 105 -2.36 4.17 -1.79
N ASP A 106 -1.37 4.78 -1.13
CA ASP A 106 -0.36 4.06 -0.33
C ASP A 106 -0.93 3.49 0.98
N ASN A 107 -2.18 3.78 1.34
CA ASN A 107 -2.85 3.18 2.49
C ASN A 107 -2.97 1.64 2.45
N VAL A 108 -2.74 1.02 1.30
CA VAL A 108 -2.72 -0.44 1.13
C VAL A 108 -1.30 -1.03 1.05
N ALA A 109 -0.26 -0.20 1.13
CA ALA A 109 1.13 -0.61 1.12
C ALA A 109 1.58 -1.10 2.50
N LEU A 110 2.07 -2.34 2.58
CA LEU A 110 2.68 -2.91 3.78
C LEU A 110 4.19 -2.96 3.57
N PHE A 111 4.86 -1.84 3.83
CA PHE A 111 6.31 -1.71 3.67
C PHE A 111 7.06 -2.51 4.73
N ARG A 112 8.05 -3.31 4.30
CA ARG A 112 8.81 -4.20 5.18
C ARG A 112 10.29 -4.17 4.82
N PRO A 113 11.11 -3.42 5.60
CA PRO A 113 12.56 -3.54 5.50
C PRO A 113 12.99 -4.97 5.84
N GLN A 114 13.51 -5.69 4.87
CA GLN A 114 13.98 -7.06 5.05
C GLN A 114 15.45 -7.10 5.44
N ARG A 115 16.26 -6.20 4.86
CA ARG A 115 17.70 -6.15 5.09
C ARG A 115 18.30 -4.80 4.71
N ILE A 116 19.40 -4.44 5.38
CA ILE A 116 20.22 -3.27 5.08
C ILE A 116 21.64 -3.75 4.78
N TYR A 117 22.17 -3.27 3.67
CA TYR A 117 23.56 -3.38 3.25
C TYR A 117 24.13 -1.99 3.02
N TYR A 118 25.46 -1.92 2.91
CA TYR A 118 26.18 -0.70 2.56
C TYR A 118 26.98 -0.92 1.27
N ASP A 119 26.66 -0.15 0.24
CA ASP A 119 27.22 -0.18 -1.11
C ASP A 119 27.38 1.26 -1.61
N SER A 120 28.58 1.81 -1.40
CA SER A 120 28.92 3.19 -1.79
C SER A 120 29.03 3.37 -3.30
N GLU A 121 29.23 2.30 -4.05
CA GLU A 121 29.42 2.34 -5.50
C GLU A 121 28.08 2.29 -6.24
N ASN A 122 27.12 1.51 -5.73
CA ASN A 122 25.80 1.32 -6.35
C ASN A 122 24.65 1.34 -5.33
N PRO A 123 24.38 2.50 -4.70
CA PRO A 123 23.32 2.63 -3.72
C PRO A 123 21.93 2.54 -4.36
N ARG A 124 21.08 1.67 -3.82
CA ARG A 124 19.78 1.31 -4.40
C ARG A 124 18.84 0.68 -3.36
N ILE A 125 17.60 0.45 -3.78
CA ILE A 125 16.60 -0.29 -3.00
C ILE A 125 15.97 -1.33 -3.92
N GLU A 126 16.05 -2.59 -3.54
CA GLU A 126 15.41 -3.69 -4.25
C GLU A 126 14.08 -3.98 -3.58
N LEU A 127 12.98 -3.88 -4.33
CA LEU A 127 11.62 -4.10 -3.86
C LEU A 127 11.04 -5.37 -4.48
N THR A 128 10.37 -6.17 -3.67
CA THR A 128 9.50 -7.26 -4.12
C THR A 128 8.08 -6.98 -3.63
N ILE A 129 7.19 -6.70 -4.58
CA ILE A 129 5.80 -6.30 -4.33
C ILE A 129 4.88 -7.46 -4.70
N TYR A 130 3.97 -7.83 -3.80
CA TYR A 130 3.02 -8.92 -4.06
C TYR A 130 1.77 -8.79 -3.18
N PRO A 131 0.59 -9.25 -3.64
CA PRO A 131 -0.65 -9.14 -2.90
C PRO A 131 -0.59 -9.97 -1.61
N VAL A 132 -1.26 -9.48 -0.56
CA VAL A 132 -1.50 -10.27 0.65
C VAL A 132 -2.59 -11.32 0.40
N ASP A 133 -2.57 -12.39 1.21
CA ASP A 133 -3.60 -13.42 1.17
C ASP A 133 -4.89 -13.00 1.89
N TYR A 134 -4.78 -12.19 2.94
CA TYR A 134 -5.92 -11.80 3.76
C TYR A 134 -6.88 -10.86 3.02
N ILE A 135 -8.16 -10.95 3.35
CA ILE A 135 -9.20 -10.05 2.83
C ILE A 135 -9.96 -9.47 4.01
N GLY A 136 -9.75 -8.18 4.27
CA GLY A 136 -10.35 -7.53 5.44
C GLY A 136 -9.93 -8.21 6.73
N VAL A 137 -10.90 -8.68 7.53
CA VAL A 137 -10.65 -9.39 8.80
C VAL A 137 -10.42 -10.90 8.62
N PHE A 138 -10.45 -11.41 7.39
CA PHE A 138 -10.31 -12.84 7.08
C PHE A 138 -8.89 -13.14 6.60
N ASN A 139 -8.29 -14.22 7.09
CA ASN A 139 -6.91 -14.60 6.80
C ASN A 139 -6.66 -14.98 5.34
N ASN A 140 -7.70 -15.40 4.62
CA ASN A 140 -7.63 -15.76 3.20
C ASN A 140 -9.02 -15.76 2.54
N ALA A 141 -9.03 -15.93 1.22
CA ALA A 141 -10.26 -16.04 0.42
C ALA A 141 -11.19 -17.17 0.89
N SER A 142 -10.65 -18.33 1.24
CA SER A 142 -11.46 -19.47 1.68
C SER A 142 -12.25 -19.16 2.97
N GLN A 143 -11.62 -18.49 3.93
CA GLN A 143 -12.31 -18.08 5.16
C GLN A 143 -13.40 -17.02 4.89
N LEU A 144 -13.15 -16.08 3.95
CA LEU A 144 -14.16 -15.13 3.53
C LEU A 144 -15.34 -15.83 2.86
N ASP A 145 -15.09 -16.80 1.98
CA ASP A 145 -16.13 -17.53 1.26
C ASP A 145 -16.97 -18.39 2.20
N GLU A 146 -16.33 -19.05 3.17
CA GLU A 146 -17.02 -19.75 4.25
C GLU A 146 -17.92 -18.80 5.04
N PHE A 147 -17.41 -17.65 5.47
CA PHE A 147 -18.20 -16.63 6.17
C PHE A 147 -19.38 -16.13 5.33
N LYS A 148 -19.15 -15.88 4.03
CA LYS A 148 -20.19 -15.44 3.09
C LYS A 148 -21.27 -16.50 2.88
N SER A 149 -20.91 -17.79 2.84
CA SER A 149 -21.89 -18.86 2.66
C SER A 149 -22.92 -18.88 3.79
N HIS A 150 -22.48 -18.68 5.04
CA HIS A 150 -23.36 -18.49 6.20
C HIS A 150 -24.20 -17.21 6.09
N CYS A 151 -23.66 -16.14 5.48
CA CYS A 151 -24.39 -14.89 5.32
C CYS A 151 -25.59 -15.00 4.36
N ILE A 152 -25.56 -15.89 3.35
CA ILE A 152 -26.62 -15.99 2.32
C ILE A 152 -28.00 -16.23 2.94
N GLY A 153 -28.08 -17.03 4.01
CA GLY A 153 -29.32 -17.32 4.74
C GLY A 153 -29.80 -16.21 5.69
N CYS A 154 -29.07 -15.09 5.79
CA CYS A 154 -29.35 -14.03 6.76
C CYS A 154 -30.27 -12.93 6.20
N LYS A 155 -31.25 -12.49 6.99
CA LYS A 155 -32.13 -11.36 6.66
C LYS A 155 -31.36 -10.08 6.31
N ARG A 156 -30.23 -9.83 6.98
CA ARG A 156 -29.38 -8.65 6.74
C ARG A 156 -28.66 -8.71 5.40
N TYR A 157 -28.30 -9.90 4.92
CA TYR A 157 -27.52 -10.08 3.69
C TYR A 157 -28.30 -9.56 2.47
N LYS A 158 -29.60 -9.89 2.39
CA LYS A 158 -30.53 -9.36 1.36
C LYS A 158 -30.66 -7.83 1.36
N ARG A 159 -30.28 -7.14 2.43
CA ARG A 159 -30.41 -5.69 2.62
C ARG A 159 -29.06 -4.97 2.67
N ASN A 160 -28.05 -5.49 1.98
CA ASN A 160 -26.68 -4.97 2.01
C ASN A 160 -26.10 -4.94 3.44
N CYS A 161 -25.82 -6.13 3.98
CA CYS A 161 -25.33 -6.29 5.35
C CYS A 161 -24.09 -5.42 5.62
N SER A 162 -24.26 -4.38 6.44
CA SER A 162 -23.17 -3.47 6.80
C SER A 162 -22.05 -4.17 7.57
N LEU A 163 -22.36 -5.20 8.37
CA LEU A 163 -21.36 -5.97 9.11
C LEU A 163 -20.42 -6.73 8.15
N LEU A 164 -20.98 -7.37 7.12
CA LEU A 164 -20.18 -8.06 6.09
C LEU A 164 -19.32 -7.07 5.31
N LYS A 165 -19.89 -5.94 4.90
CA LYS A 165 -19.15 -4.89 4.19
C LYS A 165 -17.96 -4.39 5.03
N LYS A 166 -18.20 -4.04 6.29
CA LYS A 166 -17.17 -3.57 7.22
C LYS A 166 -16.10 -4.65 7.49
N ALA A 167 -16.48 -5.92 7.55
CA ALA A 167 -15.54 -7.02 7.72
C ALA A 167 -14.60 -7.16 6.52
N ILE A 168 -15.12 -7.03 5.30
CA ILE A 168 -14.33 -7.03 4.05
C ILE A 168 -13.43 -5.78 3.98
N GLU A 169 -13.87 -4.64 4.50
CA GLU A 169 -13.04 -3.43 4.66
C GLU A 169 -11.94 -3.56 5.73
N GLY A 170 -11.89 -4.67 6.50
CA GLY A 170 -10.90 -4.87 7.56
C GLY A 170 -11.26 -4.27 8.92
N ARG A 171 -12.50 -3.84 9.13
CA ARG A 171 -12.94 -3.31 10.41
C ARG A 171 -13.25 -4.46 11.38
N ILE A 172 -12.47 -4.51 12.45
CA ILE A 172 -12.74 -5.40 13.59
C ILE A 172 -14.07 -4.98 14.24
N GLN A 173 -14.95 -5.95 14.47
CA GLN A 173 -16.32 -5.75 14.96
C GLN A 173 -16.60 -6.75 16.07
N SER A 174 -17.16 -6.28 17.19
CA SER A 174 -17.53 -7.13 18.32
C SER A 174 -18.57 -8.21 17.97
N GLU A 175 -19.33 -7.99 16.90
CA GLU A 175 -20.35 -8.88 16.38
C GLU A 175 -19.79 -10.08 15.61
N ILE A 176 -18.54 -9.99 15.16
CA ILE A 176 -17.88 -11.03 14.38
C ILE A 176 -16.71 -11.60 15.18
N ASN A 177 -16.84 -12.84 15.63
CA ASN A 177 -15.81 -13.53 16.43
C ASN A 177 -15.56 -14.90 15.83
N ASN A 178 -14.30 -15.29 15.70
CA ASN A 178 -13.88 -16.61 15.21
C ASN A 178 -14.55 -17.05 13.89
N GLY A 179 -14.82 -16.10 12.98
CA GLY A 179 -15.50 -16.41 11.71
C GLY A 179 -17.02 -16.59 11.83
N GLU A 180 -17.65 -16.18 12.93
CA GLU A 180 -19.09 -16.24 13.11
C GLU A 180 -19.68 -14.86 13.42
N CYS A 181 -20.90 -14.60 12.93
CA CYS A 181 -21.62 -13.36 13.19
C CYS A 181 -22.74 -13.57 14.21
N ASN A 182 -22.60 -13.01 15.42
CA ASN A 182 -23.59 -13.15 16.49
C ASN A 182 -24.91 -12.38 16.25
N LYS A 183 -24.97 -11.58 15.17
CA LYS A 183 -26.19 -10.91 14.68
C LYS A 183 -26.84 -11.63 13.50
N PHE A 184 -26.41 -12.85 13.20
CA PHE A 184 -27.08 -13.70 12.21
C PHE A 184 -28.55 -13.87 12.58
N SER A 185 -29.42 -13.73 11.58
CA SER A 185 -30.86 -13.95 11.73
C SER A 185 -31.38 -14.61 10.46
N GLN A 186 -31.82 -15.86 10.59
CA GLN A 186 -32.29 -16.67 9.49
C GLN A 186 -33.49 -15.99 8.79
N ILE A 187 -33.53 -16.09 7.47
CA ILE A 187 -34.71 -15.79 6.68
C ILE A 187 -35.74 -16.87 7.04
N ASN A 188 -36.83 -16.46 7.69
CA ASN A 188 -37.99 -17.32 7.82
C ASN A 188 -38.81 -17.12 6.55
N ASP A 189 -39.25 -18.22 5.95
CA ASP A 189 -40.18 -18.20 4.81
C ASP A 189 -41.49 -17.47 5.15
#